data_AF-A0A4Y2R2F7-F1
#
_entry.id   AF-A0A4Y2R2F7-F1
#
_cell.length_a   1.000
_cell.length_b   1.000
_cell.length_c   1.000
_cell.angle_alpha   90.00
_cell.angle_beta   90.00
_cell.angle_gamma   90.00
#
_symmetry.space_group_name_H-M   'P 1'
#
loop_
_entity.id
_entity.type
_entity.pdbx_description
1 polymer ?
#
loop_
_entity_poly.entity_id
_entity_poly.type
_entity_poly.pdbx_seq_one_letter_code
_entity_poly.pdbx_strand_id
1 'polypeptide(L)'
;MPRSDFFSDFCSSNPCKNDGICMTVNNEGKCICQSHSSGKFCEIGPCYPNPCQNSGLCRILNGRAQCTCLEPYSGVFCEKANDYCISAPCKNNGTCFNVNNGTYACLCQNGYLGTNCELECDCGLNGFCSLKSGVKVCTCETGYKETGGRCQGNLTFISNIRLETRNV
;
A
#
# COMPACT_ATOMS: atom_id res chain seq x y z
N MET A 1 -42.26 -1.77 -60.76
CA MET A 1 -41.28 -1.99 -59.67
C MET A 1 -40.20 -0.91 -59.77
N PRO A 2 -40.09 0.04 -58.84
CA PRO A 2 -38.85 0.77 -58.63
C PRO A 2 -38.03 0.07 -57.52
N ARG A 3 -36.73 -0.06 -57.74
CA ARG A 3 -35.77 -0.66 -56.80
C ARG A 3 -35.73 0.16 -55.51
N SER A 4 -36.13 -0.44 -54.40
CA SER A 4 -35.81 0.05 -53.07
C SER A 4 -34.35 -0.29 -52.78
N ASP A 5 -33.42 0.50 -53.33
CA ASP A 5 -32.06 0.53 -52.83
C ASP A 5 -32.13 1.16 -51.44
N PHE A 6 -32.29 0.29 -50.44
CA PHE A 6 -32.23 0.61 -49.04
C PHE A 6 -30.79 1.04 -48.74
N PHE A 7 -30.51 2.32 -48.96
CA PHE A 7 -29.24 2.94 -48.62
C PHE A 7 -29.17 2.99 -47.09
N SER A 8 -28.74 1.89 -46.48
CA SER A 8 -28.41 1.85 -45.06
C SER A 8 -27.19 2.75 -44.87
N ASP A 9 -27.43 4.04 -44.59
CA ASP A 9 -26.37 4.98 -44.25
C ASP A 9 -25.57 4.40 -43.09
N PHE A 10 -24.29 4.13 -43.33
CA PHE A 10 -23.37 3.51 -42.39
C PHE A 10 -23.41 4.18 -41.00
N CYS A 11 -23.57 5.51 -40.98
CA CYS A 11 -23.63 6.29 -39.75
C CYS A 11 -24.92 6.10 -38.95
N SER A 12 -25.99 5.54 -39.54
CA SER A 12 -27.26 5.26 -38.84
C SER A 12 -27.10 4.29 -37.66
N SER A 13 -26.04 3.47 -37.67
CA SER A 13 -25.74 2.49 -36.62
C SER A 13 -24.83 3.03 -35.50
N ASN A 14 -24.43 4.31 -35.55
CA ASN A 14 -23.43 4.91 -34.66
C ASN A 14 -22.17 4.03 -34.46
N PRO A 15 -21.46 3.66 -35.54
CA PRO A 15 -20.37 2.69 -35.46
C PRO A 15 -19.10 3.23 -34.79
N CYS A 16 -18.88 4.55 -34.82
CA CYS A 16 -17.67 5.18 -34.29
C CYS A 16 -17.67 5.20 -32.75
N LYS A 17 -16.56 4.76 -32.15
CA LYS A 17 -16.32 4.75 -30.69
C LYS A 17 -15.50 5.96 -30.26
N ASN A 18 -15.34 6.13 -28.94
CA ASN A 18 -14.49 7.16 -28.33
C ASN A 18 -14.71 8.56 -28.93
N ASP A 19 -15.99 8.96 -29.02
CA ASP A 19 -16.46 10.25 -29.56
C ASP A 19 -16.04 10.53 -31.01
N GLY A 20 -15.70 9.50 -31.79
CA GLY A 20 -15.36 9.60 -33.20
C GLY A 20 -16.52 10.17 -34.03
N ILE A 21 -16.18 11.04 -34.98
CA ILE A 21 -17.16 11.66 -35.89
C ILE A 21 -17.40 10.72 -37.07
N CYS A 22 -18.66 10.35 -37.30
CA CYS A 22 -19.05 9.54 -38.45
C CYS A 22 -19.34 10.43 -39.66
N MET A 23 -18.79 10.07 -40.82
CA MET A 23 -19.09 10.74 -42.08
C MET A 23 -19.17 9.74 -43.23
N THR A 24 -19.99 10.04 -44.24
CA THR A 24 -20.07 9.27 -45.48
C THR A 24 -19.40 10.07 -46.60
N VAL A 25 -18.32 9.53 -47.17
CA VAL A 25 -17.55 10.14 -48.27
C VAL A 25 -17.63 9.21 -49.47
N ASN A 26 -18.11 9.68 -50.61
CA ASN A 26 -18.22 8.88 -51.85
C ASN A 26 -18.96 7.53 -51.64
N ASN A 27 -20.06 7.52 -50.88
CA ASN A 27 -20.82 6.31 -50.50
C ASN A 27 -20.07 5.30 -49.60
N GLU A 28 -18.91 5.68 -49.05
CA GLU A 28 -18.19 4.91 -48.03
C GLU A 28 -18.28 5.61 -46.68
N GLY A 29 -18.74 4.88 -45.66
CA GLY A 29 -18.77 5.37 -44.29
C GLY A 29 -17.40 5.27 -43.61
N LYS A 30 -16.98 6.35 -42.96
CA LYS A 30 -15.70 6.45 -42.27
C LYS A 30 -15.84 7.16 -40.92
N CYS A 31 -15.05 6.71 -39.95
CA CYS A 31 -14.89 7.39 -38.67
C CYS A 31 -13.65 8.30 -38.70
N ILE A 32 -13.82 9.56 -38.29
CA ILE A 32 -12.72 10.45 -37.94
C ILE A 32 -12.52 10.35 -36.43
N CYS A 33 -11.37 9.83 -36.03
CA CYS A 33 -11.04 9.66 -34.62
C CYS A 33 -10.59 10.98 -34.00
N GLN A 34 -11.09 11.27 -32.79
CA GLN A 34 -10.62 12.41 -31.99
C GLN A 34 -9.23 12.12 -31.39
N SER A 35 -8.61 13.14 -30.78
CA SER A 35 -7.23 13.02 -30.27
C SER A 35 -7.05 11.82 -29.35
N HIS A 36 -6.00 11.04 -29.61
CA HIS A 36 -5.59 9.85 -28.87
C HIS A 36 -6.49 8.61 -29.03
N SER A 37 -7.40 8.58 -30.01
CA SER A 37 -8.07 7.34 -30.46
C SER A 37 -7.67 6.94 -31.89
N SER A 38 -7.75 5.65 -32.20
CA SER A 38 -7.35 5.07 -33.48
C SER A 38 -8.13 3.79 -33.80
N GLY A 39 -7.91 3.22 -34.99
CA GLY A 39 -8.68 2.08 -35.50
C GLY A 39 -9.73 2.50 -36.54
N LYS A 40 -10.33 1.52 -37.21
CA LYS A 40 -11.29 1.78 -38.30
C LYS A 40 -12.56 2.45 -37.77
N PHE A 41 -12.95 2.11 -36.56
CA PHE A 41 -14.12 2.59 -35.85
C PHE A 41 -13.74 3.40 -34.60
N CYS A 42 -12.49 3.87 -34.52
CA CYS A 42 -11.94 4.57 -33.36
C CYS A 42 -12.01 3.74 -32.06
N GLU A 43 -11.94 2.42 -32.18
CA GLU A 43 -12.09 1.45 -31.10
C GLU A 43 -10.87 1.38 -30.17
N ILE A 44 -9.68 1.78 -30.65
CA ILE A 44 -8.46 1.83 -29.86
C ILE A 44 -8.40 3.20 -29.19
N GLY A 45 -8.77 3.25 -27.91
CA GLY A 45 -8.71 4.46 -27.10
C GLY A 45 -7.43 4.59 -26.26
N PRO A 46 -7.28 5.69 -25.51
CA PRO A 46 -6.11 5.94 -24.65
C PRO A 46 -5.85 4.86 -23.58
N CYS A 47 -6.87 4.09 -23.21
CA CYS A 47 -6.79 3.00 -22.24
C CYS A 47 -6.45 1.64 -22.87
N TYR A 48 -6.13 1.56 -24.16
CA TYR A 48 -5.81 0.30 -24.83
C TYR A 48 -4.44 0.34 -25.54
N PRO A 49 -3.49 -0.54 -25.16
CA PRO A 49 -3.52 -1.39 -23.97
C PRO A 49 -3.54 -0.54 -22.67
N ASN A 50 -3.97 -1.11 -21.54
CA ASN A 50 -4.09 -0.36 -20.28
C ASN A 50 -2.73 0.26 -19.91
N PRO A 51 -2.60 1.61 -19.91
CA PRO A 51 -1.34 2.27 -19.60
C PRO A 51 -1.03 2.30 -18.09
N CYS A 52 -2.02 2.01 -17.24
CA CYS A 52 -1.88 2.04 -15.79
C CYS A 52 -1.18 0.76 -15.29
N GLN A 53 -0.02 0.94 -14.67
CA GLN A 53 0.78 -0.14 -14.09
C GLN A 53 0.17 -0.64 -12.77
N ASN A 54 0.71 -1.74 -12.24
CA ASN A 54 0.37 -2.29 -10.93
C ASN A 54 -1.14 -2.46 -10.70
N SER A 55 -1.83 -2.97 -11.73
CA SER A 55 -3.28 -3.19 -11.73
C SER A 55 -4.12 -1.91 -11.54
N GLY A 56 -3.57 -0.75 -11.90
CA GLY A 56 -4.30 0.51 -11.91
C GLY A 56 -5.50 0.49 -12.87
N LEU A 57 -6.56 1.19 -12.49
CA LEU A 57 -7.78 1.31 -13.29
C LEU A 57 -7.66 2.49 -14.25
N CYS A 58 -7.78 2.24 -15.55
CA CYS A 58 -7.78 3.31 -16.55
C CYS A 58 -9.19 3.79 -16.84
N ARG A 59 -9.35 5.12 -16.89
CA ARG A 59 -10.55 5.80 -17.41
C ARG A 59 -10.14 6.87 -18.41
N ILE A 60 -11.01 7.15 -19.37
CA ILE A 60 -10.80 8.24 -20.33
C ILE A 60 -11.44 9.50 -19.74
N LEU A 61 -10.64 10.56 -19.57
CA LEU A 61 -11.12 11.89 -19.14
C LEU A 61 -10.57 12.95 -20.10
N ASN A 62 -11.45 13.76 -20.69
CA ASN A 62 -11.10 14.78 -21.69
C ASN A 62 -10.23 14.22 -22.85
N GLY A 63 -10.55 13.03 -23.33
CA GLY A 63 -9.83 12.35 -24.41
C GLY A 63 -8.44 11.80 -24.04
N ARG A 64 -8.07 11.79 -22.75
CA ARG A 64 -6.79 11.26 -22.26
C ARG A 64 -6.98 10.11 -21.30
N ALA A 65 -6.00 9.22 -21.23
CA ALA A 65 -5.94 8.20 -20.20
C ALA A 65 -5.70 8.84 -18.83
N GLN A 66 -6.49 8.45 -17.84
CA GLN A 66 -6.29 8.79 -16.44
C GLN A 66 -6.30 7.51 -15.62
N CYS A 67 -5.28 7.32 -14.80
CA CYS A 67 -5.14 6.17 -13.94
C CYS A 67 -5.64 6.46 -12.52
N THR A 68 -6.44 5.56 -11.98
CA THR A 68 -6.71 5.45 -10.55
C THR A 68 -5.84 4.32 -10.01
N CYS A 69 -4.89 4.67 -9.13
CA CYS A 69 -3.94 3.71 -8.58
C CYS A 69 -4.54 2.95 -7.41
N LEU A 70 -4.28 1.64 -7.38
CA LEU A 70 -4.55 0.83 -6.20
C LEU A 70 -3.39 1.02 -5.23
N GLU A 71 -3.69 1.08 -3.93
CA GLU A 71 -2.63 1.04 -2.92
C GLU A 71 -1.84 -0.28 -3.04
N PRO A 72 -0.52 -0.25 -2.80
CA PRO A 72 0.29 0.87 -2.29
C PRO A 72 0.93 1.76 -3.39
N TYR A 73 0.33 1.92 -4.57
CA TYR A 73 0.96 2.61 -5.70
C TYR A 73 0.46 4.05 -5.93
N SER A 74 1.30 4.86 -6.55
CA SER A 74 1.01 6.23 -6.99
C SER A 74 1.77 6.59 -8.28
N GLY A 75 1.64 7.83 -8.74
CA GLY A 75 2.19 8.30 -10.01
C GLY A 75 1.11 8.49 -11.07
N VAL A 76 1.50 9.02 -12.23
CA VAL A 76 0.55 9.31 -13.33
C VAL A 76 0.02 8.01 -13.95
N PHE A 77 0.85 6.98 -13.96
CA PHE A 77 0.55 5.66 -14.50
C PHE A 77 0.69 4.57 -13.42
N CYS A 78 0.59 4.93 -12.14
CA CYS A 78 0.71 4.02 -11.01
C CYS A 78 2.06 3.28 -10.96
N GLU A 79 3.11 3.92 -11.46
CA GLU A 79 4.46 3.38 -11.61
C GLU A 79 5.28 3.42 -10.32
N LYS A 80 4.86 4.18 -9.32
CA LYS A 80 5.60 4.38 -8.07
C LYS A 80 5.00 3.53 -6.97
N ALA A 81 5.81 2.73 -6.31
CA ALA A 81 5.44 2.16 -5.01
C ALA A 81 5.61 3.24 -3.94
N ASN A 82 4.58 3.46 -3.12
CA ASN A 82 4.66 4.40 -2.01
C ASN A 82 5.56 3.82 -0.91
N ASP A 83 6.44 4.66 -0.39
CA ASP A 83 7.24 4.37 0.80
C ASP A 83 6.67 5.16 1.98
N TYR A 84 5.90 4.47 2.82
CA TYR A 84 5.28 5.03 4.02
C TYR A 84 6.31 5.27 5.14
N CYS A 85 7.52 4.72 5.03
CA CYS A 85 8.60 4.94 5.97
C CYS A 85 9.40 6.21 5.71
N ILE A 86 9.20 6.89 4.57
CA ILE A 86 9.99 8.08 4.18
C ILE A 86 9.89 9.24 5.19
N SER A 87 8.77 9.33 5.91
CA SER A 87 8.55 10.34 6.95
C SER A 87 9.19 9.99 8.31
N ALA A 88 9.86 8.84 8.40
CA ALA A 88 10.38 8.27 9.64
C ALA A 88 9.32 8.27 10.77
N PRO A 89 8.19 7.57 10.58
CA PRO A 89 7.08 7.63 11.54
C PRO A 89 7.42 6.98 12.89
N CYS A 90 8.26 5.94 12.89
CA CYS A 90 8.68 5.22 14.08
C CYS A 90 9.62 6.06 14.95
N LYS A 91 9.26 6.26 16.22
CA LYS A 91 10.02 7.00 17.22
C LYS A 91 10.98 6.08 17.98
N ASN A 92 11.82 6.68 18.81
CA ASN A 92 12.68 5.98 19.77
C ASN A 92 13.50 4.84 19.15
N ASN A 93 14.07 5.11 17.97
CA ASN A 93 14.91 4.18 17.22
C ASN A 93 14.20 2.87 16.80
N GLY A 94 12.86 2.92 16.65
CA GLY A 94 12.08 1.83 16.07
C GLY A 94 12.35 1.67 14.57
N THR A 95 12.29 0.43 14.09
CA THR A 95 12.51 0.09 12.68
C THR A 95 11.18 0.12 11.92
N CYS A 96 11.13 0.87 10.82
CA CYS A 96 9.94 0.98 9.98
C CYS A 96 9.93 -0.05 8.85
N PHE A 97 8.76 -0.61 8.55
CA PHE A 97 8.53 -1.49 7.42
C PHE A 97 7.27 -1.08 6.66
N ASN A 98 7.34 -1.07 5.32
CA ASN A 98 6.15 -0.93 4.48
C ASN A 98 5.30 -2.21 4.54
N VAL A 99 3.98 -2.04 4.51
CA VAL A 99 3.00 -3.12 4.56
C VAL A 99 2.12 -3.07 3.31
N ASN A 100 1.77 -4.23 2.76
CA ASN A 100 1.14 -4.40 1.45
C ASN A 100 -0.22 -3.68 1.25
N ASN A 101 -0.82 -3.11 2.30
CA ASN A 101 -2.12 -2.42 2.25
C ASN A 101 -1.98 -0.91 2.40
N GLY A 102 -0.97 -0.33 1.75
CA GLY A 102 -0.80 1.13 1.75
C GLY A 102 -0.48 1.74 3.12
N THR A 103 0.27 1.01 3.95
CA THR A 103 0.58 1.46 5.31
C THR A 103 1.98 1.03 5.74
N TYR A 104 2.34 1.32 6.99
CA TYR A 104 3.58 0.93 7.62
C TYR A 104 3.35 0.22 8.95
N ALA A 105 4.39 -0.46 9.44
CA ALA A 105 4.46 -0.98 10.80
C ALA A 105 5.80 -0.61 11.43
N CYS A 106 5.80 -0.36 12.73
CA CYS A 106 6.99 -0.09 13.52
C CYS A 106 7.35 -1.29 14.40
N LEU A 107 8.59 -1.76 14.29
CA LEU A 107 9.19 -2.64 15.28
C LEU A 107 9.87 -1.80 16.35
N CYS A 108 9.29 -1.78 17.54
CA CYS A 108 9.81 -0.98 18.64
C CYS A 108 11.01 -1.65 19.32
N GLN A 109 11.96 -0.83 19.76
CA GLN A 109 13.06 -1.28 20.63
C GLN A 109 12.52 -1.70 22.00
N ASN A 110 13.28 -2.52 22.72
CA ASN A 110 12.92 -2.87 24.09
C ASN A 110 12.75 -1.60 24.93
N GLY A 111 11.68 -1.54 25.71
CA GLY A 111 11.31 -0.38 26.47
C GLY A 111 10.39 0.61 25.77
N TYR A 112 9.90 0.33 24.56
CA TYR A 112 8.95 1.19 23.86
C TYR A 112 7.78 0.41 23.26
N LEU A 113 6.60 1.04 23.24
CA LEU A 113 5.36 0.52 22.68
C LEU A 113 4.59 1.64 21.96
N GLY A 114 3.43 1.30 21.41
CA GLY A 114 2.60 2.19 20.60
C GLY A 114 2.74 1.90 19.11
N THR A 115 1.84 2.46 18.31
CA THR A 115 1.86 2.25 16.85
C THR A 115 3.15 2.78 16.24
N ASN A 116 3.69 3.86 16.81
CA ASN A 116 4.88 4.55 16.35
C ASN A 116 6.01 4.49 17.39
N CYS A 117 5.97 3.55 18.33
CA CYS A 117 6.96 3.42 19.40
C CYS A 117 7.11 4.66 20.29
N GLU A 118 6.05 5.45 20.42
CA GLU A 118 6.02 6.73 21.14
C GLU A 118 5.87 6.59 22.66
N LEU A 119 5.44 5.42 23.14
CA LEU A 119 5.16 5.18 24.55
C LEU A 119 6.35 4.49 25.21
N GLU A 120 6.85 5.07 26.30
CA GLU A 120 7.90 4.47 27.11
C GLU A 120 7.31 3.35 28.00
N CYS A 121 7.90 2.16 27.90
CA CYS A 121 7.47 0.93 28.57
C CYS A 121 8.71 0.10 28.96
N ASP A 122 9.65 0.71 29.69
CA ASP A 122 10.86 0.02 30.12
C ASP A 122 10.61 -0.82 31.39
N CYS A 123 10.79 -2.13 31.25
CA CYS A 123 10.80 -3.11 32.35
C CYS A 123 12.19 -3.72 32.56
N GLY A 124 13.23 -3.24 31.86
CA GLY A 124 14.55 -3.85 31.81
C GLY A 124 14.65 -5.04 30.86
N LEU A 125 15.83 -5.64 30.77
CA LEU A 125 16.12 -6.75 29.85
C LEU A 125 15.46 -8.08 30.25
N ASN A 126 15.08 -8.24 31.52
CA ASN A 126 14.53 -9.49 32.07
C ASN A 126 13.01 -9.39 32.31
N GLY A 127 12.34 -8.59 31.51
CA GLY A 127 10.91 -8.35 31.65
C GLY A 127 10.28 -7.93 30.33
N PHE A 128 9.08 -8.46 30.08
CA PHE A 128 8.24 -8.02 28.97
C PHE A 128 7.29 -6.93 29.45
N CYS A 129 7.20 -5.83 28.69
CA CYS A 129 6.29 -4.73 28.99
C CYS A 129 5.01 -4.82 28.18
N SER A 130 3.87 -4.56 28.83
CA SER A 130 2.57 -4.47 28.18
C SER A 130 1.77 -3.29 28.74
N LEU A 131 0.87 -2.73 27.94
CA LEU A 131 -0.08 -1.71 28.39
C LEU A 131 -1.45 -2.35 28.57
N LYS A 132 -1.96 -2.35 29.81
CA LYS A 132 -3.33 -2.80 30.13
C LYS A 132 -4.14 -1.59 30.59
N SER A 133 -5.15 -1.20 29.81
CA SER A 133 -5.97 -0.01 30.08
C SER A 133 -5.15 1.27 30.26
N GLY A 134 -4.08 1.44 29.49
CA GLY A 134 -3.17 2.59 29.57
C GLY A 134 -2.16 2.53 30.73
N VAL A 135 -2.19 1.47 31.54
CA VAL A 135 -1.25 1.27 32.65
C VAL A 135 -0.11 0.36 32.21
N LYS A 136 1.13 0.77 32.51
CA LYS A 136 2.33 -0.05 32.31
C LYS A 136 2.28 -1.28 33.22
N VAL A 137 2.41 -2.47 32.64
CA VAL A 137 2.48 -3.74 33.35
C VAL A 137 3.73 -4.50 32.92
N CYS A 138 4.61 -4.77 33.89
CA CYS A 138 5.81 -5.56 33.70
C CYS A 138 5.56 -7.03 34.05
N THR A 139 5.86 -7.93 33.12
CA THR A 139 5.91 -9.37 33.39
C THR A 139 7.35 -9.80 33.45
N CYS A 140 7.84 -10.17 34.62
CA CYS A 140 9.24 -10.53 34.81
C CYS A 140 9.51 -11.99 34.45
N GLU A 141 10.69 -12.23 33.88
CA GLU A 141 11.19 -13.58 33.65
C GLU A 141 11.48 -14.31 34.97
N THR A 142 11.57 -15.64 34.92
CA THR A 142 11.80 -16.47 36.10
C THR A 142 13.09 -16.07 36.83
N GLY A 143 13.00 -15.83 38.14
CA GLY A 143 14.12 -15.37 38.97
C GLY A 143 14.22 -13.85 39.15
N TYR A 144 13.40 -13.08 38.44
CA TYR A 144 13.30 -11.63 38.55
C TYR A 144 11.98 -11.22 39.20
N LYS A 145 11.99 -10.10 39.93
CA LYS A 145 10.80 -9.51 40.54
C LYS A 145 10.68 -8.05 40.14
N GLU A 146 9.44 -7.56 40.10
CA GLU A 146 9.21 -6.16 39.85
C GLU A 146 9.64 -5.34 41.07
N THR A 147 10.52 -4.37 40.87
CA THR A 147 11.00 -3.44 41.88
C THR A 147 11.20 -2.08 41.22
N GLY A 148 10.50 -1.05 41.71
CA GLY A 148 10.54 0.28 41.10
C GLY A 148 10.02 0.33 39.66
N GLY A 149 9.07 -0.55 39.31
CA GLY A 149 8.50 -0.61 37.95
C GLY A 149 9.43 -1.22 36.89
N ARG A 150 10.45 -1.99 37.31
CA ARG A 150 11.35 -2.74 36.43
C ARG A 150 11.60 -4.15 36.99
N CYS A 151 11.94 -5.09 36.13
CA CYS A 151 12.26 -6.46 36.50
C CYS A 151 13.73 -6.56 36.91
N GLN A 152 13.95 -6.62 38.23
CA GLN A 152 15.27 -6.69 38.83
C GLN A 152 15.47 -8.04 39.52
N GLY A 153 16.69 -8.58 39.41
CA GLY A 153 17.05 -9.85 40.01
C GLY A 153 17.58 -9.64 41.41
N ASN A 154 17.41 -10.63 42.28
CA ASN A 154 18.08 -10.63 43.57
C ASN A 154 19.51 -11.18 43.39
N LEU A 155 20.53 -10.35 43.56
CA LEU A 155 21.96 -10.75 43.50
C LEU A 155 22.33 -11.88 44.47
N THR A 156 21.44 -12.21 45.42
CA THR A 156 21.64 -13.24 46.45
C THR A 156 21.46 -14.69 45.97
N PHE A 157 20.92 -14.95 44.77
CA PHE A 157 20.89 -16.31 44.20
C PHE A 157 22.20 -16.71 43.50
N ILE A 158 23.05 -15.75 43.11
CA ILE A 158 24.37 -16.03 42.50
C ILE A 158 25.43 -16.27 43.60
N SER A 159 25.23 -15.75 44.81
CA SER A 159 26.17 -15.92 45.93
C SER A 159 26.04 -17.24 46.70
N ASN A 160 25.07 -18.10 46.38
CA ASN A 160 24.88 -19.40 47.05
C ASN A 160 25.44 -20.60 46.28
N ILE A 161 26.16 -20.38 45.17
CA ILE A 161 27.17 -21.36 44.75
C ILE A 161 28.41 -21.07 45.59
N ARG A 162 28.37 -21.56 46.84
CA ARG A 162 29.60 -21.80 47.59
C ARG A 162 30.39 -22.79 46.75
N LEU A 163 31.48 -22.34 46.15
CA LEU A 163 32.52 -23.21 45.61
C LEU A 163 32.91 -24.16 46.74
N GLU A 164 32.37 -25.38 46.77
CA GLU A 164 32.98 -26.47 47.50
C GLU A 164 34.31 -26.75 46.79
N THR A 165 35.36 -26.05 47.21
CA THR A 165 36.72 -26.51 47.06
C THR A 165 36.82 -27.83 47.83
N ARG A 166 36.60 -28.96 47.15
CA ARG A 166 37.10 -30.25 47.62
C ARG A 166 38.63 -30.21 47.51
N ASN A 167 39.26 -29.79 48.60
CA ASN A 167 40.59 -30.25 48.99
C ASN A 167 40.39 -31.41 49.97
N VAL A 168 40.50 -32.65 49.49
CA VAL A 168 41.17 -33.80 50.13
C VAL A 168 41.57 -34.76 49.01
#